data_AF-A0A259GTT0-F1
#
_entry.id   AF-A0A259GTT0-F1
#
_cell.length_a   1.000
_cell.length_b   1.000
_cell.length_c   1.000
_cell.angle_alpha   90.00
_cell.angle_beta   90.00
_cell.angle_gamma   90.00
#
_symmetry.space_group_name_H-M   'P 1'
#
loop_
_entity.id
_entity.type
_entity.pdbx_description
1 polymer ?
#
loop_
_entity_poly.entity_id
_entity_poly.type
_entity_poly.pdbx_seq_one_letter_code
_entity_poly.pdbx_strand_id
1 'polypeptide(L)'
;SNGAQIVGLAAAGTGIILFSLASFAATSKKDFSFMSKFLLIGIVLLIVASLANIFLQIPAMTLALSGVGVILFSAFILYDVSRIVNGGETNYIMATLSLYMSIYNLFTSLLQLLMGLMGSDD
;
A
#
# COMPACT_ATOMS: atom_id res chain seq x y z
N SER A 1 18.92 13.53 12.89
CA SER A 1 19.29 12.11 12.66
C SER A 1 18.17 11.17 13.10
N ASN A 2 17.05 11.13 12.36
CA ASN A 2 15.87 10.32 12.71
C ASN A 2 15.57 9.20 11.69
N GLY A 3 16.46 8.97 10.72
CA GLY A 3 16.22 8.06 9.59
C GLY A 3 15.92 6.61 10.02
N ALA A 4 16.71 6.05 10.93
CA ALA A 4 16.48 4.69 11.43
C ALA A 4 15.13 4.56 12.16
N GLN A 5 14.71 5.58 12.91
CA GLN A 5 13.43 5.61 13.59
C GLN A 5 12.26 5.67 12.60
N ILE A 6 12.36 6.50 11.55
CA ILE A 6 11.33 6.62 10.51
C ILE A 6 11.18 5.31 9.74
N VAL A 7 12.29 4.68 9.36
CA VAL A 7 12.29 3.37 8.70
C VAL A 7 11.67 2.30 9.60
N GLY A 8 12.05 2.28 10.88
CA GLY A 8 11.47 1.36 11.87
C GLY A 8 9.97 1.54 12.05
N LEU A 9 9.49 2.79 12.09
CA LEU A 9 8.06 3.10 12.21
C LEU A 9 7.29 2.73 10.94
N ALA A 10 7.85 2.97 9.75
CA ALA A 10 7.25 2.55 8.49
C ALA A 10 7.14 1.02 8.40
N ALA A 11 8.18 0.30 8.81
CA ALA A 11 8.18 -1.16 8.84
C ALA A 11 7.14 -1.70 9.84
N ALA A 12 7.09 -1.14 11.05
CA ALA A 12 6.10 -1.51 12.07
C ALA A 12 4.67 -1.23 11.60
N GLY A 13 4.42 -0.05 11.02
CA GLY A 13 3.12 0.33 10.46
C GLY A 13 2.69 -0.60 9.33
N THR A 14 3.60 -0.96 8.42
CA THR A 14 3.35 -1.92 7.33
C THR A 14 2.96 -3.28 7.91
N GLY A 15 3.72 -3.77 8.90
CA GLY A 15 3.43 -5.03 9.58
C GLY A 15 2.04 -5.02 10.23
N ILE A 16 1.73 -3.99 11.01
CA ILE A 16 0.42 -3.85 11.68
C ILE A 16 -0.71 -3.89 10.65
N ILE A 17 -0.64 -3.06 9.59
CA ILE A 17 -1.66 -3.01 8.55
C ILE A 17 -1.82 -4.36 7.86
N LEU A 18 -0.71 -4.99 7.46
CA LEU A 18 -0.70 -6.31 6.83
C LEU A 18 -1.38 -7.34 7.73
N PHE A 19 -0.97 -7.46 8.99
CA PHE A 19 -1.53 -8.46 9.91
C PHE A 19 -3.00 -8.19 10.20
N SER A 20 -3.40 -6.93 10.40
CA SER A 20 -4.80 -6.57 10.65
C SER A 20 -5.69 -6.90 9.45
N LEU A 21 -5.29 -6.48 8.24
CA LEU A 21 -6.09 -6.70 7.03
C LEU A 21 -6.07 -8.16 6.57
N ALA A 22 -4.93 -8.84 6.69
CA ALA A 22 -4.84 -10.26 6.35
C ALA A 22 -5.69 -11.11 7.29
N SER A 23 -5.64 -10.86 8.60
CA SER A 23 -6.48 -11.54 9.57
C SER A 23 -7.96 -11.27 9.33
N PHE A 24 -8.31 -10.01 9.00
CA PHE A 24 -9.68 -9.64 8.67
C PHE A 24 -10.17 -10.34 7.38
N ALA A 25 -9.38 -10.34 6.31
CA ALA A 25 -9.73 -11.04 5.08
C ALA A 25 -9.84 -12.56 5.27
N ALA A 26 -8.96 -13.16 6.09
CA ALA A 26 -8.95 -14.60 6.34
C ALA A 26 -10.12 -15.08 7.20
N THR A 27 -10.61 -14.23 8.11
CA THR A 27 -11.75 -14.56 8.98
C THR A 27 -13.09 -14.12 8.40
N SER A 28 -13.09 -13.12 7.51
CA SER A 28 -14.27 -12.64 6.83
C SER A 28 -14.76 -13.66 5.80
N LYS A 29 -16.05 -14.01 5.86
CA LYS A 29 -16.72 -14.82 4.83
C LYS A 29 -17.08 -14.01 3.56
N LYS A 30 -16.62 -12.75 3.48
CA LYS A 30 -16.92 -11.84 2.36
C LYS A 30 -15.85 -11.99 1.28
N ASP A 31 -16.32 -12.13 0.04
CA ASP A 31 -15.47 -12.01 -1.14
C ASP A 31 -15.25 -10.52 -1.46
N PHE A 32 -13.97 -10.11 -1.48
CA PHE A 32 -13.57 -8.75 -1.84
C PHE A 32 -13.25 -8.58 -3.34
N SER A 33 -13.52 -9.59 -4.18
CA SER A 33 -13.25 -9.55 -5.61
C SER A 33 -13.94 -8.39 -6.36
N PHE A 34 -15.02 -7.85 -5.80
CA PHE A 34 -15.70 -6.66 -6.32
C PHE A 34 -14.81 -5.40 -6.36
N MET A 35 -13.74 -5.36 -5.56
CA MET A 35 -12.80 -4.22 -5.50
C MET A 35 -11.85 -4.15 -6.69
N SER A 36 -11.71 -5.23 -7.47
CA SER A 36 -10.75 -5.36 -8.59
C SER A 36 -10.74 -4.15 -9.54
N LYS A 37 -11.92 -3.73 -10.03
CA LYS A 37 -12.05 -2.60 -10.96
C LYS A 37 -11.64 -1.28 -10.32
N PHE A 38 -12.01 -1.07 -9.06
CA PHE A 38 -11.66 0.13 -8.32
C PHE A 38 -10.15 0.22 -8.08
N LEU A 39 -9.53 -0.90 -7.66
CA LEU A 39 -8.09 -0.99 -7.42
C LEU A 39 -7.28 -0.75 -8.70
N LEU A 40 -7.73 -1.29 -9.84
CA LEU A 40 -7.11 -1.05 -11.15
C LEU A 40 -7.16 0.44 -11.53
N ILE A 41 -8.31 1.09 -11.37
CA ILE A 41 -8.42 2.54 -11.63
C ILE A 41 -7.51 3.31 -10.67
N GLY A 42 -7.53 2.96 -9.39
CA GLY A 42 -6.73 3.61 -8.35
C GLY A 42 -5.23 3.56 -8.64
N ILE A 43 -4.69 2.40 -9.05
CA ILE A 43 -3.26 2.27 -9.34
C ILE A 43 -2.87 3.03 -10.60
N VAL A 44 -3.71 3.04 -11.63
CA VAL A 44 -3.47 3.81 -12.85
C VAL A 44 -3.42 5.31 -12.53
N LEU A 45 -4.39 5.81 -11.76
CA LEU A 45 -4.42 7.22 -11.32
C LEU A 45 -3.20 7.56 -10.46
N LEU A 46 -2.81 6.69 -9.54
CA LEU A 46 -1.63 6.90 -8.70
C LEU A 46 -0.35 7.00 -9.55
N ILE A 47 -0.20 6.13 -10.55
CA ILE A 47 0.95 6.16 -11.47
C ILE A 47 0.96 7.46 -12.27
N VAL A 48 -0.16 7.83 -12.90
CA VAL A 48 -0.25 9.07 -13.70
C VAL A 48 0.05 10.30 -12.85
N ALA A 49 -0.52 10.38 -11.64
CA ALA A 49 -0.30 11.51 -10.74
C ALA A 49 1.14 11.53 -10.21
N SER A 50 1.75 10.36 -9.95
CA SER A 50 3.17 10.26 -9.58
C SER A 50 4.08 10.72 -10.70
N LEU A 51 3.79 10.36 -11.95
CA LEU A 51 4.52 10.84 -13.13
C LEU A 51 4.39 12.36 -13.30
N ALA A 52 3.19 12.91 -13.12
CA ALA A 52 2.99 14.36 -13.14
C ALA A 52 3.79 15.07 -12.04
N ASN A 53 3.85 14.49 -10.84
CA ASN A 53 4.59 15.05 -9.72
C ASN A 53 6.12 15.08 -9.94
N ILE A 54 6.68 14.23 -10.80
CA ILE A 54 8.09 14.31 -11.17
C ILE A 54 8.42 15.66 -11.84
N PHE A 55 7.51 16.19 -12.65
CA PHE A 55 7.68 17.47 -13.35
C PHE A 55 7.25 18.66 -12.51
N LEU A 56 6.20 18.51 -11.71
CA LEU A 56 5.63 19.60 -10.91
C LEU A 56 6.37 19.83 -9.59
N GLN A 57 6.96 18.77 -9.02
CA GLN A 57 7.75 18.81 -7.78
C GLN A 57 7.05 19.52 -6.62
N ILE A 58 5.74 19.32 -6.47
CA ILE A 58 4.94 20.00 -5.44
C ILE A 58 5.03 19.19 -4.14
N PRO A 59 5.60 19.73 -3.04
CA PRO A 59 5.76 18.97 -1.79
C PRO A 59 4.44 18.43 -1.23
N ALA A 60 3.38 19.24 -1.29
CA ALA A 60 2.05 18.84 -0.86
C ALA A 60 1.47 17.67 -1.69
N MET A 61 1.81 17.60 -2.98
CA MET A 61 1.37 16.51 -3.84
C MET A 61 2.11 15.21 -3.53
N THR A 62 3.41 15.27 -3.20
CA THR A 62 4.16 14.10 -2.71
C THR A 62 3.54 13.51 -1.44
N LEU A 63 3.13 14.36 -0.50
CA LEU A 63 2.42 13.94 0.72
C LEU A 63 1.05 13.34 0.42
N ALA A 64 0.28 13.96 -0.49
CA ALA A 64 -1.01 13.43 -0.90
C ALA A 64 -0.88 12.07 -1.59
N LEU A 65 0.08 11.91 -2.49
CA LEU A 65 0.35 10.67 -3.22
C LEU A 65 0.78 9.55 -2.29
N SER A 66 1.64 9.83 -1.32
CA SER A 66 2.04 8.83 -0.33
C SER A 66 0.86 8.42 0.55
N GLY A 67 0.01 9.35 1.00
CA GLY A 67 -1.21 9.04 1.75
C GLY A 67 -2.22 8.19 0.96
N VAL A 68 -2.47 8.54 -0.30
CA VAL A 68 -3.31 7.74 -1.20
C VAL A 68 -2.69 6.37 -1.45
N GLY A 69 -1.37 6.29 -1.64
CA GLY A 69 -0.63 5.05 -1.78
C GLY A 69 -0.84 4.12 -0.59
N VAL A 70 -0.72 4.63 0.65
CA VAL A 70 -0.98 3.83 1.86
C VAL A 70 -2.37 3.21 1.83
N ILE A 71 -3.41 3.99 1.53
CA ILE A 71 -4.79 3.50 1.47
C ILE A 71 -4.95 2.47 0.35
N LEU A 72 -4.41 2.76 -0.84
CA LEU A 72 -4.57 1.93 -2.01
C LEU A 72 -3.88 0.57 -1.85
N PHE A 73 -2.63 0.55 -1.41
CA PHE A 73 -1.88 -0.70 -1.22
C PHE A 73 -2.39 -1.51 -0.02
N SER A 74 -2.93 -0.84 1.01
CA SER A 74 -3.70 -1.52 2.06
C SER A 74 -4.93 -2.24 1.47
N ALA A 75 -5.67 -1.58 0.57
CA ALA A 75 -6.82 -2.17 -0.09
C ALA A 75 -6.41 -3.33 -1.04
N PHE A 76 -5.26 -3.24 -1.71
CA PHE A 76 -4.69 -4.37 -2.46
C PHE A 76 -4.35 -5.55 -1.57
N ILE A 77 -3.73 -5.34 -0.39
CA ILE A 77 -3.46 -6.44 0.57
C ILE A 77 -4.76 -7.15 0.96
N LEU A 78 -5.81 -6.40 1.29
CA LEU A 78 -7.11 -6.97 1.64
C LEU A 78 -7.68 -7.81 0.48
N TYR A 79 -7.60 -7.28 -0.75
CA TYR A 79 -8.07 -7.96 -1.96
C TYR A 79 -7.27 -9.22 -2.27
N ASP A 80 -5.94 -9.15 -2.26
CA ASP A 80 -5.04 -10.27 -2.56
C ASP A 80 -5.23 -11.40 -1.53
N VAL A 81 -5.26 -11.08 -0.24
CA VAL A 81 -5.50 -12.09 0.81
C VAL A 81 -6.89 -12.70 0.69
N SER A 82 -7.93 -11.90 0.41
CA SER A 82 -9.28 -12.43 0.19
C SER A 82 -9.31 -13.42 -0.97
N ARG A 83 -8.62 -13.14 -2.09
CA ARG A 83 -8.56 -14.05 -3.23
C ARG A 83 -7.77 -15.32 -2.94
N ILE A 84 -6.68 -15.23 -2.17
CA ILE A 84 -5.91 -16.40 -1.72
C ILE A 84 -6.78 -17.33 -0.86
N VAL A 85 -7.51 -16.77 0.11
CA VAL A 85 -8.33 -17.55 1.06
C VAL A 85 -9.57 -18.13 0.38
N ASN A 86 -10.21 -17.39 -0.53
CA ASN A 86 -11.41 -17.85 -1.24
C ASN A 86 -11.10 -18.74 -2.47
N GLY A 87 -9.84 -19.03 -2.76
CA GLY A 87 -9.45 -19.88 -3.91
C GLY A 87 -9.61 -19.21 -5.28
N GLY A 88 -9.63 -17.87 -5.32
CA GLY A 88 -9.78 -17.07 -6.54
C GLY A 88 -8.50 -16.91 -7.38
N GLU A 89 -7.35 -17.34 -6.87
CA GLU A 89 -6.08 -17.48 -7.60
C GLU A 89 -5.53 -18.89 -7.42
N THR A 90 -5.44 -19.65 -8.51
CA THR A 90 -4.90 -21.02 -8.49
C THR A 90 -3.38 -21.04 -8.59
N ASN A 91 -2.77 -19.91 -8.96
CA ASN A 91 -1.33 -19.76 -9.05
C ASN A 91 -0.78 -19.06 -7.80
N TYR A 92 -0.30 -19.85 -6.85
CA TYR A 92 0.29 -19.35 -5.60
C TYR A 92 1.52 -18.46 -5.81
N ILE A 93 2.30 -18.66 -6.89
CA ILE A 93 3.46 -17.82 -7.20
C ILE A 93 3.00 -16.41 -7.56
N MET A 94 1.97 -16.29 -8.41
CA MET A 94 1.43 -14.98 -8.77
C MET A 94 0.77 -14.30 -7.58
N ALA A 95 -0.01 -15.05 -6.79
CA ALA A 95 -0.67 -14.50 -5.61
C ALA A 95 0.31 -13.97 -4.56
N THR A 96 1.39 -14.72 -4.30
CA THR A 96 2.44 -14.29 -3.36
C THR A 96 3.24 -13.10 -3.88
N LEU A 97 3.54 -13.06 -5.19
CA LEU A 97 4.23 -11.92 -5.80
C LEU A 97 3.38 -10.65 -5.75
N SER A 98 2.08 -10.74 -6.07
CA SER A 98 1.14 -9.62 -5.97
C SER A 98 1.07 -9.08 -4.54
N LEU A 99 0.91 -9.97 -3.56
CA LEU A 99 0.89 -9.59 -2.15
C LEU A 99 2.21 -8.93 -1.71
N TYR A 100 3.36 -9.47 -2.14
CA TYR A 100 4.68 -8.87 -1.89
C TYR A 100 4.78 -7.45 -2.47
N MET A 101 4.36 -7.26 -3.71
CA MET A 101 4.37 -5.94 -4.35
C MET A 101 3.49 -4.95 -3.59
N SER A 102 2.32 -5.39 -3.12
CA SER A 102 1.43 -4.57 -2.29
C SER A 102 2.08 -4.18 -0.96
N ILE A 103 2.77 -5.11 -0.29
CA ILE A 103 3.51 -4.84 0.95
C ILE A 103 4.68 -3.87 0.72
N TYR A 104 5.46 -4.08 -0.34
CA TYR A 104 6.58 -3.21 -0.71
C TYR A 104 6.11 -1.77 -0.97
N ASN A 105 5.03 -1.64 -1.74
CA ASN A 105 4.48 -0.33 -2.07
C ASN A 105 3.81 0.36 -0.87
N LEU A 106 3.17 -0.40 0.01
CA LEU A 106 2.67 0.13 1.29
C LEU A 106 3.81 0.67 2.15
N PHE A 107 4.90 -0.10 2.28
CA PHE A 107 6.08 0.31 3.05
C PHE A 107 6.70 1.59 2.48
N THR A 108 6.93 1.65 1.18
CA THR A 108 7.52 2.84 0.54
C THR A 108 6.61 4.06 0.66
N SER A 109 5.28 3.88 0.54
CA SER A 109 4.31 4.96 0.73
C SER A 109 4.29 5.46 2.18
N LEU A 110 4.27 4.56 3.17
CA LEU A 110 4.37 4.93 4.59
C LEU A 110 5.70 5.63 4.88
N LEU A 111 6.79 5.13 4.33
CA LEU A 111 8.11 5.71 4.51
C LEU A 111 8.16 7.15 3.98
N GLN A 112 7.66 7.40 2.77
CA GLN A 112 7.57 8.74 2.18
C GLN A 112 6.66 9.66 2.99
N LEU A 113 5.50 9.15 3.44
CA LEU A 113 4.56 9.91 4.25
C LEU A 113 5.18 10.31 5.59
N LEU A 114 5.80 9.37 6.29
CA LEU A 114 6.45 9.63 7.57
C LEU A 114 7.68 10.53 7.42
N MET A 115 8.45 10.38 6.34
CA MET A 115 9.54 11.33 6.04
C MET A 115 9.00 12.74 5.84
N GLY A 116 7.91 12.93 5.10
CA GLY A 116 7.35 14.26 4.87
C GLY A 116 6.64 14.88 6.08
N LEU A 117 6.19 14.07 7.05
CA LEU A 117 5.53 14.55 8.28
C LEU A 117 6.48 14.71 9.48
N MET A 118 7.47 13.82 9.61
CA MET A 118 8.37 13.72 10.76
C MET A 118 9.82 14.06 10.43
N GLY A 119 10.15 14.20 9.14
CA GLY A 119 11.41 14.77 8.71
C GLY A 119 11.38 16.27 8.91
N SER A 120 11.53 16.71 10.16
CA SER A 120 11.89 18.09 10.46
C SER A 120 13.23 18.38 9.78
N ASP A 121 13.25 19.45 8.98
CA ASP A 121 14.47 20.07 8.45
C ASP A 121 15.38 20.48 9.61
N ASP A 122 16.41 19.68 9.89
CA ASP A 122 17.63 20.10 10.60
C ASP A 122 18.82 19.86 9.68
#